data_AF-A0A970SPN6-F1
#
_entry.id   AF-A0A970SPN6-F1
#
_cell.length_a   1.000
_cell.length_b   1.000
_cell.length_c   1.000
_cell.angle_alpha   90.00
_cell.angle_beta   90.00
_cell.angle_gamma   90.00
#
_symmetry.space_group_name_H-M   'P 1'
#
loop_
_entity.id
_entity.type
_entity.pdbx_description
1 polymer ?
#
loop_
_entity_poly.entity_id
_entity_poly.type
_entity_poly.pdbx_seq_one_letter_code
_entity_poly.pdbx_strand_id
1 'polypeptide(L)'
;MLHSFISSVPMLIGATRFRRGAKPRIEKPAEECMGKWIWLAEADPVVNSYVRVRKSFKLSDKPDSALIKTCANSLYKLYINGQYVGKGPVRSDERTGYFDTFDITQLLHKGANVVAILAHHIGEPTYASAAGRPGLICKLESESQGETQIIGSDETWKIQRAAEWLADGARLNNKLGFQEIYDAAVAVADWTEIKCKEKGWEDAAAVGAPGDSAFGELAPRQIPHLREQTVLPRSIVAIGNTAEVGKDTPVSEIPDIMAATPIVNLRSGQVKDEQALLTEAGVAHIKTPRGDKGVAILLDFGWEVFGNVEIGIAGSASGIIDLGYSEDIIDGHIAPTLQDTKCTDRILIKKGALAWQSFEPRAFRYLQIEFRRCSKPVALEYVRINQTTYAAERVGDFECSDRLLNDIWAAGAYTTELCMQDTFIDCPWREQAQWWTEARILSRAAYYAFNDTALLAQGLRQFASSQDKDGAVLALYPAGVEMSAPDLSLLWVYSILDYYAFSDDA
;
A
#
# COMPACT_ATOMS: atom_id res chain seq x y z
N MET A 1 51.73 21.99 15.57
CA MET A 1 51.78 23.19 14.71
C MET A 1 51.96 22.74 13.27
N LEU A 2 50.85 22.40 12.62
CA LEU A 2 50.76 22.22 11.16
C LEU A 2 49.89 23.37 10.66
N HIS A 3 50.42 24.22 9.79
CA HIS A 3 49.62 25.20 9.07
C HIS A 3 50.07 25.30 7.62
N SER A 4 49.03 25.39 6.78
CA SER A 4 48.95 25.98 5.44
C SER A 4 49.77 25.33 4.32
N PHE A 5 49.10 24.77 3.31
CA PHE A 5 48.65 25.53 2.13
C PHE A 5 47.83 24.60 1.21
N ILE A 6 46.51 24.83 1.15
CA ILE A 6 45.64 24.35 0.06
C ILE A 6 45.00 25.60 -0.54
N SER A 7 45.32 25.84 -1.81
CA SER A 7 44.65 26.72 -2.77
C SER A 7 44.80 26.02 -4.12
N SER A 8 43.86 25.92 -5.04
CA SER A 8 42.57 26.56 -5.22
C SER A 8 42.01 25.97 -6.53
N VAL A 9 40.80 25.42 -6.52
CA VAL A 9 40.00 25.21 -7.74
C VAL A 9 38.60 25.75 -7.43
N PRO A 10 38.11 26.78 -8.14
CA PRO A 10 36.80 27.33 -7.87
C PRO A 10 35.73 26.43 -8.52
N MET A 11 34.87 25.85 -7.69
CA MET A 11 33.61 25.23 -8.11
C MET A 11 32.59 26.36 -8.29
N LEU A 12 32.09 26.58 -9.50
CA LEU A 12 30.97 27.49 -9.74
C LEU A 12 29.69 26.82 -9.20
N ILE A 13 29.21 27.29 -8.04
CA ILE A 13 27.86 27.02 -7.56
C ILE A 13 27.01 28.25 -7.90
N GLY A 14 26.05 28.07 -8.82
CA GLY A 14 25.03 29.07 -9.10
C GLY A 14 24.12 29.24 -7.89
N ALA A 15 24.12 30.44 -7.29
CA ALA A 15 23.29 30.75 -6.13
C ALA A 15 21.84 31.05 -6.56
N THR A 16 20.95 30.08 -6.43
CA THR A 16 19.49 30.32 -6.46
C THR A 16 19.04 30.62 -5.03
N ARG A 17 18.66 31.88 -4.74
CA ARG A 17 18.14 32.28 -3.42
C ARG A 17 16.72 31.73 -3.23
N PHE A 18 16.56 30.77 -2.32
CA PHE A 18 15.25 30.32 -1.86
C PHE A 18 14.67 31.27 -0.80
N ARG A 19 13.38 31.60 -0.92
CA ARG A 19 12.62 32.32 0.10
C ARG A 19 12.41 31.40 1.30
N ARG A 20 12.83 31.85 2.50
CA ARG A 20 12.52 31.19 3.77
C ARG A 20 11.00 31.10 3.95
N GLY A 21 10.44 29.90 3.84
CA GLY A 21 9.12 29.58 4.36
C GLY A 21 9.13 29.66 5.89
N ALA A 22 8.01 30.07 6.49
CA ALA A 22 7.87 30.16 7.93
C ALA A 22 8.09 28.78 8.59
N LYS A 23 8.84 28.75 9.71
CA LYS A 23 9.01 27.55 10.53
C LYS A 23 7.62 27.01 10.95
N PRO A 24 7.30 25.72 10.73
CA PRO A 24 6.11 25.13 11.29
C PRO A 24 6.23 25.17 12.81
N ARG A 25 5.29 25.86 13.45
CA ARG A 25 5.11 25.79 14.89
C ARG A 25 4.51 24.41 15.16
N ILE A 26 5.20 23.55 15.91
CA ILE A 26 4.63 22.29 16.40
C ILE A 26 3.58 22.67 17.44
N GLU A 27 2.36 22.94 16.99
CA GLU A 27 1.19 22.99 17.85
C GLU A 27 0.95 21.57 18.34
N LYS A 28 0.95 21.33 19.66
CA LYS A 28 0.36 20.12 20.22
C LYS A 28 -1.12 20.11 19.81
N PRO A 29 -1.57 19.23 18.89
CA PRO A 29 -2.97 19.23 18.50
C PRO A 29 -3.78 18.67 19.67
N ALA A 30 -4.97 19.23 19.90
CA ALA A 30 -5.90 18.75 20.92
C ALA A 30 -6.22 17.24 20.72
N GLU A 31 -5.54 16.38 21.48
CA GLU A 31 -5.75 14.93 21.56
C GLU A 31 -7.19 14.58 22.02
N GLU A 32 -7.88 15.52 22.66
CA GLU A 32 -9.14 15.30 23.38
C GLU A 32 -10.38 14.99 22.52
N CYS A 33 -10.30 14.99 21.17
CA CYS A 33 -11.52 14.90 20.33
C CYS A 33 -11.43 13.97 19.10
N MET A 34 -10.50 13.01 19.05
CA MET A 34 -10.42 12.06 17.93
C MET A 34 -11.56 11.02 17.88
N GLY A 35 -12.33 10.86 18.95
CA GLY A 35 -13.29 9.77 19.13
C GLY A 35 -12.73 8.69 20.07
N LYS A 36 -13.10 7.43 19.87
CA LYS A 36 -12.59 6.24 20.56
C LYS A 36 -12.02 5.28 19.53
N TRP A 37 -11.04 4.48 19.93
CA TRP A 37 -10.67 3.30 19.15
C TRP A 37 -11.83 2.32 19.16
N ILE A 38 -12.27 1.90 17.98
CA ILE A 38 -13.39 0.98 17.80
C ILE A 38 -12.96 -0.27 17.03
N TRP A 39 -13.57 -1.40 17.38
CA TRP A 39 -13.41 -2.68 16.66
C TRP A 39 -14.60 -3.61 16.92
N LEU A 40 -14.52 -4.86 16.46
CA LEU A 40 -15.45 -5.93 16.82
C LEU A 40 -15.31 -6.27 18.30
N ALA A 41 -16.41 -6.66 18.96
CA ALA A 41 -16.42 -7.00 20.39
C ALA A 41 -15.76 -8.35 20.72
N GLU A 42 -15.36 -9.14 19.71
CA GLU A 42 -14.87 -10.50 19.86
C GLU A 42 -13.59 -10.58 20.74
N ALA A 43 -13.46 -11.69 21.48
CA ALA A 43 -12.58 -11.83 22.63
C ALA A 43 -11.09 -12.09 22.31
N ASP A 44 -10.68 -12.17 21.04
CA ASP A 44 -9.27 -12.28 20.65
C ASP A 44 -9.02 -11.60 19.29
N PRO A 45 -7.88 -10.90 19.10
CA PRO A 45 -7.48 -10.43 17.79
C PRO A 45 -7.35 -11.61 16.83
N VAL A 46 -8.18 -11.62 15.79
CA VAL A 46 -7.96 -12.54 14.67
C VAL A 46 -6.83 -11.94 13.83
N VAL A 47 -5.67 -12.62 13.81
CA VAL A 47 -4.59 -12.37 12.86
C VAL A 47 -5.16 -12.39 11.43
N ASN A 48 -4.65 -11.52 10.56
CA ASN A 48 -5.13 -11.39 9.19
C ASN A 48 -6.66 -11.19 9.09
N SER A 49 -7.18 -10.17 9.77
CA SER A 49 -8.63 -9.90 9.80
C SER A 49 -9.01 -8.57 9.19
N TYR A 50 -10.14 -8.58 8.50
CA TYR A 50 -10.67 -7.42 7.80
C TYR A 50 -12.03 -7.06 8.36
N VAL A 51 -12.29 -5.77 8.53
CA VAL A 51 -13.60 -5.25 8.95
C VAL A 51 -14.04 -4.09 8.08
N ARG A 52 -15.34 -4.01 7.85
CA ARG A 52 -16.02 -2.87 7.27
C ARG A 52 -16.65 -2.08 8.40
N VAL A 53 -16.36 -0.79 8.45
CA VAL A 53 -16.89 0.14 9.45
C VAL A 53 -17.61 1.27 8.72
N ARG A 54 -18.78 1.71 9.21
CA ARG A 54 -19.51 2.82 8.61
C ARG A 54 -20.29 3.66 9.60
N LYS A 55 -20.48 4.92 9.25
CA LYS A 55 -21.30 5.88 9.99
C LYS A 55 -22.14 6.72 9.04
N SER A 56 -23.45 6.62 9.18
CA SER A 56 -24.40 7.51 8.50
C SER A 56 -24.66 8.74 9.36
N PHE A 57 -24.72 9.91 8.74
CA PHE A 57 -24.99 11.18 9.41
C PHE A 57 -25.75 12.13 8.47
N LYS A 58 -26.25 13.24 9.03
CA LYS A 58 -27.00 14.24 8.26
C LYS A 58 -26.40 15.62 8.42
N LEU A 59 -26.31 16.33 7.30
CA LEU A 59 -25.91 17.73 7.23
C LEU A 59 -27.12 18.59 6.86
N SER A 60 -27.28 19.71 7.56
CA SER A 60 -28.34 20.71 7.31
C SER A 60 -28.12 21.45 5.98
N ASP A 61 -26.87 21.66 5.60
CA ASP A 61 -26.44 22.25 4.34
C ASP A 61 -25.14 21.59 3.81
N LYS A 62 -24.77 21.85 2.56
CA LYS A 62 -23.45 21.48 2.04
C LYS A 62 -22.38 22.22 2.86
N PRO A 63 -21.32 21.55 3.34
CA PRO A 63 -20.31 22.19 4.17
C PRO A 63 -19.41 23.10 3.35
N ASP A 64 -18.99 24.19 3.99
CA ASP A 64 -17.99 25.14 3.50
C ASP A 64 -16.58 24.54 3.64
N SER A 65 -16.37 23.73 4.68
CA SER A 65 -15.16 22.91 4.88
C SER A 65 -15.49 21.60 5.58
N ALA A 66 -14.79 20.52 5.23
CA ALA A 66 -14.88 19.26 5.95
C ALA A 66 -13.55 18.49 5.89
N LEU A 67 -13.00 18.19 7.07
CA LEU A 67 -11.79 17.39 7.22
C LEU A 67 -12.12 16.10 7.95
N ILE A 68 -11.48 15.00 7.51
CA ILE A 68 -11.53 13.72 8.21
C ILE A 68 -10.13 13.27 8.59
N LYS A 69 -9.97 12.88 9.85
CA LYS A 69 -8.74 12.32 10.41
C LYS A 69 -8.96 10.86 10.75
N THR A 70 -8.06 9.97 10.36
CA THR A 70 -8.24 8.54 10.64
C THR A 70 -6.90 7.82 10.80
N CYS A 71 -6.90 6.80 11.65
CA CYS A 71 -5.79 5.87 11.86
C CYS A 71 -6.37 4.48 12.14
N ALA A 72 -5.64 3.44 11.75
CA ALA A 72 -5.99 2.05 12.05
C ALA A 72 -4.74 1.31 12.51
N ASN A 73 -4.93 0.24 13.28
CA ASN A 73 -3.93 -0.80 13.41
C ASN A 73 -4.45 -2.06 12.67
N SER A 74 -3.97 -2.40 11.47
CA SER A 74 -2.69 -1.97 10.89
C SER A 74 -2.85 -1.05 9.67
N LEU A 75 -3.91 -1.23 8.88
CA LEU A 75 -4.11 -0.55 7.61
C LEU A 75 -5.60 -0.24 7.38
N TYR A 76 -5.91 0.75 6.55
CA TYR A 76 -7.28 1.10 6.15
C TYR A 76 -7.37 1.66 4.72
N LYS A 77 -8.58 1.57 4.15
CA LYS A 77 -9.03 2.31 2.95
C LYS A 77 -10.29 3.10 3.31
N LEU A 78 -10.30 4.39 3.00
CA LEU A 78 -11.38 5.33 3.33
C LEU A 78 -12.26 5.63 2.11
N TYR A 79 -13.56 5.65 2.35
CA TYR A 79 -14.59 5.98 1.37
C TYR A 79 -15.60 6.98 1.96
N ILE A 80 -16.03 7.94 1.14
CA ILE A 80 -17.09 8.89 1.48
C ILE A 80 -18.15 8.81 0.39
N ASN A 81 -19.40 8.51 0.79
CA ASN A 81 -20.52 8.39 -0.15
C ASN A 81 -20.23 7.47 -1.37
N GLY A 82 -19.55 6.36 -1.14
CA GLY A 82 -19.16 5.40 -2.18
C GLY A 82 -17.85 5.73 -2.92
N GLN A 83 -17.29 6.93 -2.77
CA GLN A 83 -16.07 7.35 -3.46
C GLN A 83 -14.84 7.06 -2.61
N TYR A 84 -13.82 6.44 -3.21
CA TYR A 84 -12.50 6.23 -2.58
C TYR A 84 -11.80 7.57 -2.33
N VAL A 85 -11.22 7.72 -1.14
CA VAL A 85 -10.52 8.95 -0.72
C VAL A 85 -9.02 8.73 -0.56
N GLY A 86 -8.63 7.60 0.02
CA GLY A 86 -7.23 7.31 0.30
C GLY A 86 -7.05 6.07 1.18
N LYS A 87 -5.79 5.73 1.45
CA LYS A 87 -5.37 4.61 2.28
C LYS A 87 -4.26 5.02 3.25
N GLY A 88 -4.12 4.29 4.33
CA GLY A 88 -3.10 4.50 5.33
C GLY A 88 -3.22 3.50 6.48
N PRO A 89 -2.72 3.81 7.68
CA PRO A 89 -1.82 4.93 7.95
C PRO A 89 -0.44 4.72 7.30
N VAL A 90 0.46 5.69 7.47
CA VAL A 90 1.90 5.42 7.26
C VAL A 90 2.42 4.44 8.30
N ARG A 91 3.56 3.81 8.01
CA ARG A 91 4.22 2.87 8.93
C ARG A 91 4.47 3.48 10.29
N SER A 92 4.36 2.63 11.31
CA SER A 92 4.39 3.02 12.70
C SER A 92 4.99 1.90 13.55
N ASP A 93 5.28 2.17 14.81
CA ASP A 93 5.65 1.15 15.81
C ASP A 93 4.61 1.12 16.93
N GLU A 94 4.90 0.40 18.01
CA GLU A 94 4.02 0.31 19.19
C GLU A 94 3.95 1.62 20.01
N ARG A 95 4.89 2.54 19.83
CA ARG A 95 4.99 3.79 20.61
C ARG A 95 4.28 4.96 19.92
N THR A 96 4.23 4.98 18.60
CA THR A 96 3.61 6.06 17.83
C THR A 96 2.72 5.49 16.74
N GLY A 97 1.47 5.94 16.69
CA GLY A 97 0.55 5.72 15.58
C GLY A 97 0.35 7.00 14.79
N TYR A 98 0.31 6.93 13.46
CA TYR A 98 0.11 8.12 12.62
C TYR A 98 -1.32 8.21 12.11
N PHE A 99 -1.98 9.35 12.30
CA PHE A 99 -3.26 9.61 11.63
C PHE A 99 -3.06 10.45 10.37
N ASP A 100 -3.84 10.10 9.34
CA ASP A 100 -3.94 10.86 8.10
C ASP A 100 -5.03 11.92 8.22
N THR A 101 -4.92 13.00 7.45
CA THR A 101 -5.99 14.03 7.32
C THR A 101 -6.35 14.19 5.84
N PHE A 102 -7.63 14.10 5.51
CA PHE A 102 -8.15 14.32 4.16
C PHE A 102 -9.18 15.45 4.14
N ASP A 103 -9.15 16.27 3.11
CA ASP A 103 -10.23 17.20 2.78
C ASP A 103 -11.31 16.44 2.00
N ILE A 104 -12.50 16.37 2.57
CA ILE A 104 -13.66 15.67 2.01
C ILE A 104 -14.81 16.63 1.68
N THR A 105 -14.55 17.94 1.67
CA THR A 105 -15.57 18.99 1.48
C THR A 105 -16.40 18.76 0.22
N GLN A 106 -15.76 18.39 -0.89
CA GLN A 106 -16.43 18.19 -2.17
C GLN A 106 -17.17 16.86 -2.29
N LEU A 107 -16.94 15.93 -1.35
CA LEU A 107 -17.56 14.61 -1.32
C LEU A 107 -18.86 14.60 -0.51
N LEU A 108 -19.08 15.62 0.32
CA LEU A 108 -20.26 15.78 1.15
C LEU A 108 -21.33 16.64 0.49
N HIS A 109 -22.58 16.35 0.84
CA HIS A 109 -23.75 17.08 0.33
C HIS A 109 -24.79 17.30 1.43
N LYS A 110 -25.71 18.25 1.21
CA LYS A 110 -26.86 18.45 2.10
C LYS A 110 -27.67 17.15 2.24
N GLY A 111 -28.08 16.82 3.45
CA GLY A 111 -28.85 15.60 3.73
C GLY A 111 -27.97 14.45 4.22
N ALA A 112 -28.30 13.23 3.80
CA ALA A 112 -27.70 12.01 4.34
C ALA A 112 -26.35 11.70 3.69
N ASN A 113 -25.31 11.53 4.50
CA ASN A 113 -23.97 11.15 4.07
C ASN A 113 -23.51 9.91 4.83
N VAL A 114 -22.50 9.23 4.29
CA VAL A 114 -21.87 8.09 4.93
C VAL A 114 -20.34 8.18 4.86
N VAL A 115 -19.70 7.94 6.01
CA VAL A 115 -18.28 7.55 6.08
C VAL A 115 -18.22 6.03 6.10
N ALA A 116 -17.35 5.45 5.28
CA ALA A 116 -17.12 4.01 5.23
C ALA A 116 -15.62 3.71 5.18
N ILE A 117 -15.15 2.76 5.99
CA ILE A 117 -13.73 2.41 6.13
C ILE A 117 -13.60 0.89 6.09
N LEU A 118 -12.72 0.39 5.23
CA LEU A 118 -12.28 -1.01 5.24
C LEU A 118 -10.94 -1.04 5.96
N ALA A 119 -10.87 -1.73 7.10
CA ALA A 119 -9.65 -1.84 7.90
C ALA A 119 -9.14 -3.28 7.90
N HIS A 120 -7.82 -3.43 7.86
CA HIS A 120 -7.11 -4.72 7.95
C HIS A 120 -6.20 -4.68 9.17
N HIS A 121 -6.39 -5.67 10.04
CA HIS A 121 -5.50 -5.93 11.16
C HIS A 121 -4.62 -7.13 10.81
N ILE A 122 -3.32 -6.86 10.64
CA ILE A 122 -2.34 -7.91 10.35
C ILE A 122 -2.20 -8.81 11.58
N GLY A 123 -2.11 -8.24 12.79
CA GLY A 123 -2.06 -8.96 14.06
C GLY A 123 -0.72 -9.67 14.36
N GLU A 124 0.28 -9.47 13.50
CA GLU A 124 1.62 -10.04 13.59
C GLU A 124 2.64 -8.97 13.19
N PRO A 125 3.84 -8.91 13.80
CA PRO A 125 4.82 -7.90 13.46
C PRO A 125 5.30 -8.03 12.01
N THR A 126 5.58 -6.89 11.40
CA THR A 126 6.17 -6.76 10.06
C THR A 126 7.31 -5.75 10.12
N TYR A 127 8.03 -5.56 9.02
CA TYR A 127 9.05 -4.51 8.94
C TYR A 127 8.45 -3.11 8.69
N ALA A 128 7.11 -2.98 8.70
CA ALA A 128 6.39 -1.71 8.53
C ALA A 128 5.30 -1.47 9.61
N SER A 129 5.00 -2.43 10.49
CA SER A 129 3.96 -2.30 11.50
C SER A 129 4.23 -3.23 12.68
N ALA A 130 3.96 -2.74 13.89
CA ALA A 130 3.78 -3.59 15.06
C ALA A 130 2.50 -4.44 14.93
N ALA A 131 2.44 -5.57 15.65
CA ALA A 131 1.22 -6.38 15.74
C ALA A 131 0.09 -5.59 16.42
N GLY A 132 0.36 -5.10 17.63
CA GLY A 132 -0.54 -4.28 18.47
C GLY A 132 -1.95 -4.87 18.65
N ARG A 133 -2.87 -4.06 19.19
CA ARG A 133 -4.30 -4.42 19.26
C ARG A 133 -5.04 -3.97 17.99
N PRO A 134 -6.08 -4.69 17.55
CA PRO A 134 -6.91 -4.23 16.44
C PRO A 134 -7.69 -2.99 16.86
N GLY A 135 -7.78 -2.01 15.96
CA GLY A 135 -8.54 -0.81 16.22
C GLY A 135 -8.56 0.15 15.04
N LEU A 136 -9.62 0.93 14.96
CA LEU A 136 -9.80 2.05 14.06
C LEU A 136 -10.21 3.28 14.89
N ILE A 137 -9.65 4.44 14.61
CA ILE A 137 -10.08 5.72 15.18
C ILE A 137 -10.30 6.74 14.06
N CYS A 138 -11.38 7.51 14.15
CA CYS A 138 -11.76 8.45 13.10
C CYS A 138 -12.45 9.69 13.69
N LYS A 139 -12.10 10.87 13.20
CA LYS A 139 -12.77 12.14 13.48
C LYS A 139 -13.13 12.85 12.18
N LEU A 140 -14.42 13.13 11.97
CA LEU A 140 -14.88 14.07 10.96
C LEU A 140 -15.23 15.40 11.64
N GLU A 141 -14.75 16.50 11.06
CA GLU A 141 -15.10 17.86 11.43
C GLU A 141 -15.57 18.60 10.18
N SER A 142 -16.78 19.15 10.22
CA SER A 142 -17.35 19.92 9.11
C SER A 142 -17.95 21.23 9.59
N GLU A 143 -17.81 22.27 8.79
CA GLU A 143 -18.38 23.60 9.03
C GLU A 143 -19.40 23.95 7.95
N SER A 144 -20.58 24.38 8.35
CA SER A 144 -21.63 24.87 7.45
C SER A 144 -22.26 26.12 8.05
N GLN A 145 -22.27 27.25 7.33
CA GLN A 145 -22.92 28.49 7.79
C GLN A 145 -22.43 28.98 9.17
N GLY A 146 -21.16 28.70 9.53
CA GLY A 146 -20.57 29.05 10.82
C GLY A 146 -20.93 28.11 11.98
N GLU A 147 -21.63 26.99 11.72
CA GLU A 147 -21.84 25.91 12.68
C GLU A 147 -20.87 24.76 12.44
N THR A 148 -20.20 24.28 13.49
CA THR A 148 -19.31 23.12 13.44
C THR A 148 -20.04 21.84 13.89
N GLN A 149 -19.99 20.80 13.06
CA GLN A 149 -20.37 19.44 13.42
C GLN A 149 -19.13 18.56 13.55
N ILE A 150 -18.99 17.87 14.68
CA ILE A 150 -17.92 16.91 14.95
C ILE A 150 -18.54 15.51 15.11
N ILE A 151 -17.95 14.53 14.43
CA ILE A 151 -18.32 13.12 14.53
C ILE A 151 -17.05 12.31 14.81
N GLY A 152 -16.88 11.86 16.04
CA GLY A 152 -15.84 10.90 16.41
C GLY A 152 -16.31 9.45 16.22
N SER A 153 -15.37 8.54 16.05
CA SER A 153 -15.60 7.10 16.18
C SER A 153 -16.06 6.76 17.59
N ASP A 154 -17.14 6.00 17.71
CA ASP A 154 -17.72 5.56 18.99
C ASP A 154 -18.57 4.30 18.77
N GLU A 155 -19.22 3.84 19.83
CA GLU A 155 -20.02 2.62 19.83
C GLU A 155 -21.29 2.72 18.96
N THR A 156 -21.62 3.89 18.42
CA THR A 156 -22.76 4.08 17.52
C THR A 156 -22.40 3.89 16.04
N TRP A 157 -21.12 3.60 15.75
CA TRP A 157 -20.67 3.20 14.42
C TRP A 157 -21.06 1.76 14.15
N LYS A 158 -21.37 1.45 12.90
CA LYS A 158 -21.68 0.09 12.48
C LYS A 158 -20.42 -0.61 12.03
N ILE A 159 -20.24 -1.85 12.44
CA ILE A 159 -19.11 -2.69 12.06
C ILE A 159 -19.59 -4.07 11.60
N GLN A 160 -18.82 -4.67 10.69
CA GLN A 160 -19.02 -6.04 10.22
C GLN A 160 -17.68 -6.63 9.79
N ARG A 161 -17.44 -7.91 10.10
CA ARG A 161 -16.32 -8.67 9.53
C ARG A 161 -16.43 -8.72 8.00
N ALA A 162 -15.34 -8.39 7.31
CA ALA A 162 -15.25 -8.48 5.86
C ALA A 162 -14.91 -9.93 5.44
N ALA A 163 -15.90 -10.82 5.56
CA ALA A 163 -15.75 -12.26 5.31
C ALA A 163 -15.31 -12.62 3.89
N GLU A 164 -15.37 -11.67 2.95
CA GLU A 164 -14.85 -11.81 1.61
C GLU A 164 -13.32 -11.83 1.53
N TRP A 165 -12.58 -11.39 2.56
CA TRP A 165 -11.16 -11.68 2.71
C TRP A 165 -10.98 -12.81 3.73
N LEU A 166 -10.55 -13.97 3.26
CA LEU A 166 -10.36 -15.16 4.08
C LEU A 166 -9.01 -15.08 4.82
N ALA A 167 -9.02 -15.43 6.11
CA ALA A 167 -7.83 -15.36 6.95
C ALA A 167 -6.78 -16.44 6.66
N ASP A 168 -7.14 -17.49 5.91
CA ASP A 168 -6.33 -18.69 5.65
C ASP A 168 -5.10 -18.46 4.74
N GLY A 169 -4.92 -17.25 4.23
CA GLY A 169 -3.72 -16.88 3.47
C GLY A 169 -2.45 -17.06 4.32
N ALA A 170 -1.39 -17.63 3.74
CA ALA A 170 -0.11 -17.67 4.44
C ALA A 170 0.54 -16.29 4.46
N ARG A 171 1.41 -16.05 5.44
CA ARG A 171 2.34 -14.91 5.40
C ARG A 171 3.10 -14.95 4.08
N LEU A 172 3.24 -13.78 3.43
CA LEU A 172 4.12 -13.65 2.27
C LEU A 172 5.54 -14.06 2.68
N ASN A 173 6.02 -13.52 3.81
CA ASN A 173 7.18 -13.98 4.57
C ASN A 173 7.12 -13.39 6.00
N ASN A 174 8.20 -13.48 6.78
CA ASN A 174 8.26 -12.92 8.12
C ASN A 174 8.36 -11.38 8.18
N LYS A 175 8.60 -10.69 7.06
CA LYS A 175 8.71 -9.22 6.97
C LYS A 175 7.41 -8.54 6.55
N LEU A 176 6.57 -9.19 5.76
CA LEU A 176 5.37 -8.62 5.13
C LEU A 176 4.07 -9.25 5.65
N GLY A 177 2.91 -8.78 5.20
CA GLY A 177 1.59 -9.33 5.56
C GLY A 177 1.29 -10.68 4.89
N PHE A 178 0.10 -10.81 4.31
CA PHE A 178 -0.46 -12.10 3.91
C PHE A 178 -0.77 -12.21 2.41
N GLN A 179 -0.74 -13.43 1.90
CA GLN A 179 -1.42 -13.77 0.65
C GLN A 179 -2.91 -13.46 0.81
N GLU A 180 -3.50 -12.75 -0.14
CA GLU A 180 -4.92 -12.46 -0.13
C GLU A 180 -5.70 -13.60 -0.75
N ILE A 181 -6.75 -14.04 -0.05
CA ILE A 181 -7.73 -14.98 -0.57
C ILE A 181 -9.09 -14.28 -0.53
N TYR A 182 -9.59 -13.91 -1.70
CA TYR A 182 -10.83 -13.16 -1.84
C TYR A 182 -11.98 -14.05 -2.31
N ASP A 183 -13.08 -14.13 -1.56
CA ASP A 183 -14.30 -14.82 -1.99
C ASP A 183 -15.42 -13.85 -2.39
N ALA A 184 -15.60 -13.71 -3.70
CA ALA A 184 -16.65 -12.87 -4.26
C ALA A 184 -18.06 -13.36 -3.89
N ALA A 185 -18.25 -14.64 -3.52
CA ALA A 185 -19.54 -15.23 -3.12
C ALA A 185 -20.19 -14.46 -1.97
N VAL A 186 -19.38 -14.10 -0.97
CA VAL A 186 -19.81 -13.51 0.29
C VAL A 186 -19.59 -11.98 0.36
N ALA A 187 -19.00 -11.40 -0.68
CA ALA A 187 -18.81 -9.95 -0.80
C ALA A 187 -20.13 -9.17 -0.66
N VAL A 188 -20.10 -8.10 0.13
CA VAL A 188 -21.26 -7.23 0.39
C VAL A 188 -21.23 -6.06 -0.58
N ALA A 189 -22.20 -6.00 -1.48
CA ALA A 189 -22.34 -4.89 -2.42
C ALA A 189 -22.77 -3.60 -1.70
N ASP A 190 -22.41 -2.45 -2.28
CA ASP A 190 -22.89 -1.11 -1.91
C ASP A 190 -22.63 -0.69 -0.45
N TRP A 191 -21.75 -1.36 0.30
CA TRP A 191 -21.54 -1.09 1.73
C TRP A 191 -20.99 0.31 2.04
N THR A 192 -20.28 0.89 1.06
CA THR A 192 -19.73 2.26 1.10
C THR A 192 -20.78 3.32 0.77
N GLU A 193 -21.98 2.94 0.32
CA GLU A 193 -23.04 3.85 -0.08
C GLU A 193 -24.09 4.06 1.03
N ILE A 194 -24.80 5.19 0.98
CA ILE A 194 -25.86 5.51 1.95
C ILE A 194 -27.02 4.52 1.89
N LYS A 195 -27.26 3.92 0.70
CA LYS A 195 -28.35 2.96 0.45
C LYS A 195 -28.10 1.56 1.04
N CYS A 196 -26.91 1.31 1.61
CA CYS A 196 -26.56 0.02 2.18
C CYS A 196 -27.59 -0.42 3.22
N LYS A 197 -28.03 -1.68 3.10
CA LYS A 197 -28.86 -2.32 4.12
C LYS A 197 -27.91 -2.93 5.16
N GLU A 198 -27.94 -2.40 6.38
CA GLU A 198 -27.10 -2.81 7.53
C GLU A 198 -27.46 -4.21 8.09
N LYS A 199 -27.88 -5.15 7.24
CA LYS A 199 -28.23 -6.50 7.67
C LYS A 199 -26.96 -7.25 8.11
N GLY A 200 -26.95 -7.74 9.34
CA GLY A 200 -25.81 -8.46 9.91
C GLY A 200 -24.65 -7.56 10.33
N TRP A 201 -24.86 -6.25 10.35
CA TRP A 201 -23.95 -5.31 11.00
C TRP A 201 -24.29 -5.23 12.49
N GLU A 202 -23.27 -5.07 13.31
CA GLU A 202 -23.40 -4.81 14.74
C GLU A 202 -22.90 -3.41 15.08
N ASP A 203 -23.18 -2.98 16.30
CA ASP A 203 -22.59 -1.77 16.87
C ASP A 203 -21.13 -2.04 17.21
N ALA A 204 -20.25 -1.09 16.92
CA ALA A 204 -18.82 -1.23 17.22
C ALA A 204 -18.58 -1.21 18.73
N ALA A 205 -17.57 -1.97 19.18
CA ALA A 205 -17.10 -1.92 20.56
C ALA A 205 -16.00 -0.87 20.69
N ALA A 206 -16.03 -0.09 21.77
CA ALA A 206 -14.89 0.74 22.14
C ALA A 206 -13.77 -0.14 22.72
N VAL A 207 -12.61 -0.16 22.06
CA VAL A 207 -11.45 -0.98 22.43
C VAL A 207 -10.30 -0.16 23.05
N GLY A 208 -10.41 1.17 23.03
CA GLY A 208 -9.44 2.07 23.67
C GLY A 208 -9.87 3.53 23.58
N ALA A 209 -9.33 4.35 24.48
CA ALA A 209 -9.44 5.81 24.41
C ALA A 209 -8.33 6.39 23.50
N PRO A 210 -8.46 7.62 22.98
CA PRO A 210 -7.32 8.32 22.38
C PRO A 210 -6.13 8.35 23.35
N GLY A 211 -4.93 8.03 22.88
CA GLY A 211 -3.73 7.95 23.71
C GLY A 211 -3.62 6.69 24.59
N ASP A 212 -4.51 5.71 24.42
CA ASP A 212 -4.31 4.37 25.01
C ASP A 212 -2.99 3.79 24.51
N SER A 213 -2.10 3.44 25.45
CA SER A 213 -0.73 2.98 25.16
C SER A 213 -0.67 1.78 24.23
N ALA A 214 -1.74 0.99 24.11
CA ALA A 214 -1.74 -0.15 23.19
C ALA A 214 -1.86 0.23 21.70
N PHE A 215 -2.12 1.50 21.40
CA PHE A 215 -2.17 2.06 20.05
C PHE A 215 -1.12 3.15 19.81
N GLY A 216 -0.20 3.34 20.77
CA GLY A 216 0.79 4.41 20.73
C GLY A 216 0.23 5.83 20.87
N GLU A 217 1.12 6.80 20.95
CA GLU A 217 0.79 8.22 20.86
C GLU A 217 0.38 8.56 19.41
N LEU A 218 -0.77 9.23 19.25
CA LEU A 218 -1.28 9.60 17.93
C LEU A 218 -0.58 10.87 17.43
N ALA A 219 0.19 10.74 16.35
CA ALA A 219 0.85 11.85 15.68
C ALA A 219 0.23 12.12 14.30
N PRO A 220 0.18 13.38 13.82
CA PRO A 220 -0.22 13.65 12.44
C PRO A 220 0.83 13.10 11.47
N ARG A 221 0.38 12.59 10.32
CA ARG A 221 1.24 12.31 9.17
C ARG A 221 2.12 13.53 8.85
N GLN A 222 3.43 13.30 8.72
CA GLN A 222 4.43 14.37 8.50
C GLN A 222 4.87 14.55 7.04
N ILE A 223 4.30 13.76 6.13
CA ILE A 223 4.59 13.79 4.70
C ILE A 223 3.32 13.95 3.88
N PRO A 224 3.42 14.36 2.60
CA PRO A 224 2.29 14.31 1.68
C PRO A 224 1.70 12.91 1.58
N HIS A 225 0.43 12.81 1.22
CA HIS A 225 -0.18 11.54 0.82
C HIS A 225 0.59 10.93 -0.34
N LEU A 226 0.64 9.60 -0.40
CA LEU A 226 1.32 8.92 -1.50
C LEU A 226 0.58 9.19 -2.81
N ARG A 227 1.34 9.35 -3.88
CA ARG A 227 0.82 9.50 -5.24
C ARG A 227 0.36 8.13 -5.73
N GLU A 228 -0.88 8.07 -6.19
CA GLU A 228 -1.52 6.88 -6.75
C GLU A 228 -1.72 7.07 -8.26
N GLN A 229 -1.25 6.13 -9.07
CA GLN A 229 -1.32 6.18 -10.52
C GLN A 229 -1.68 4.82 -11.11
N THR A 230 -2.67 4.79 -11.99
CA THR A 230 -2.98 3.60 -12.77
C THR A 230 -1.87 3.29 -13.78
N VAL A 231 -1.36 2.07 -13.73
CA VAL A 231 -0.39 1.53 -14.69
C VAL A 231 -0.96 0.25 -15.31
N LEU A 232 -0.93 0.21 -16.64
CA LEU A 232 -1.36 -0.94 -17.44
C LEU A 232 -0.18 -1.84 -17.80
N PRO A 233 -0.42 -3.14 -18.05
CA PRO A 233 0.56 -3.99 -18.68
C PRO A 233 1.02 -3.42 -20.02
N ARG A 234 2.30 -3.59 -20.35
CA ARG A 234 2.91 -3.11 -21.59
C ARG A 234 2.86 -4.14 -22.70
N SER A 235 2.96 -5.41 -22.35
CA SER A 235 2.93 -6.50 -23.33
C SER A 235 2.44 -7.81 -22.72
N ILE A 236 2.06 -8.73 -23.60
CA ILE A 236 1.72 -10.11 -23.26
C ILE A 236 2.95 -10.96 -23.58
N VAL A 237 3.53 -11.58 -22.56
CA VAL A 237 4.71 -12.45 -22.70
C VAL A 237 4.28 -13.83 -23.18
N ALA A 238 3.23 -14.40 -22.59
CA ALA A 238 2.75 -15.72 -22.92
C ALA A 238 1.26 -15.88 -22.65
N ILE A 239 0.60 -16.71 -23.45
CA ILE A 239 -0.75 -17.22 -23.20
C ILE A 239 -0.74 -18.72 -23.48
N GLY A 240 -1.21 -19.51 -22.51
CA GLY A 240 -1.17 -20.97 -22.63
C GLY A 240 -2.05 -21.69 -21.65
N ASN A 241 -2.04 -23.01 -21.74
CA ASN A 241 -2.59 -23.86 -20.69
C ASN A 241 -1.54 -24.13 -19.63
N THR A 242 -2.04 -24.33 -18.42
CA THR A 242 -1.30 -24.74 -17.22
C THR A 242 -1.99 -25.98 -16.66
N ALA A 243 -1.28 -26.79 -15.88
CA ALA A 243 -1.90 -27.92 -15.17
C ALA A 243 -2.94 -27.38 -14.17
N GLU A 244 -4.06 -28.09 -14.00
CA GLU A 244 -4.99 -27.81 -12.90
C GLU A 244 -4.38 -28.17 -11.56
N VAL A 245 -4.73 -27.39 -10.54
CA VAL A 245 -4.44 -27.69 -9.14
C VAL A 245 -5.69 -28.25 -8.47
N GLY A 246 -5.52 -28.95 -7.35
CA GLY A 246 -6.64 -29.38 -6.53
C GLY A 246 -7.53 -28.20 -6.14
N LYS A 247 -8.84 -28.41 -6.06
CA LYS A 247 -9.78 -27.33 -5.65
C LYS A 247 -9.41 -26.80 -4.26
N ASP A 248 -8.95 -27.69 -3.41
CA ASP A 248 -8.62 -27.43 -2.02
C ASP A 248 -7.10 -27.26 -1.83
N THR A 249 -6.33 -27.07 -2.92
CA THR A 249 -4.90 -26.78 -2.84
C THR A 249 -4.69 -25.46 -2.07
N PRO A 250 -3.92 -25.49 -0.97
CA PRO A 250 -3.61 -24.29 -0.19
C PRO A 250 -2.97 -23.21 -1.06
N VAL A 251 -3.36 -21.95 -0.84
CA VAL A 251 -2.78 -20.80 -1.58
C VAL A 251 -1.27 -20.67 -1.31
N SER A 252 -0.81 -21.18 -0.17
CA SER A 252 0.60 -21.21 0.21
C SER A 252 1.48 -22.15 -0.62
N GLU A 253 0.89 -23.06 -1.42
CA GLU A 253 1.59 -23.96 -2.36
C GLU A 253 1.58 -23.42 -3.80
N ILE A 254 0.70 -22.46 -4.11
CA ILE A 254 0.55 -21.90 -5.46
C ILE A 254 1.82 -21.24 -5.99
N PRO A 255 2.63 -20.52 -5.19
CA PRO A 255 3.89 -19.96 -5.67
C PRO A 255 4.83 -21.01 -6.26
N ASP A 256 5.03 -22.13 -5.55
CA ASP A 256 5.92 -23.21 -5.98
C ASP A 256 5.37 -23.92 -7.22
N ILE A 257 4.05 -24.10 -7.29
CA ILE A 257 3.38 -24.67 -8.46
C ILE A 257 3.57 -23.78 -9.68
N MET A 258 3.37 -22.47 -9.56
CA MET A 258 3.55 -21.53 -10.68
C MET A 258 5.01 -21.47 -11.14
N ALA A 259 5.97 -21.53 -10.21
CA ALA A 259 7.40 -21.57 -10.52
C ALA A 259 7.81 -22.86 -11.25
N ALA A 260 7.14 -23.98 -10.99
CA ALA A 260 7.47 -25.28 -11.59
C ALA A 260 6.64 -25.65 -12.83
N THR A 261 5.54 -24.94 -13.11
CA THR A 261 4.57 -25.34 -14.14
C THR A 261 4.74 -24.52 -15.42
N PRO A 262 5.01 -25.15 -16.58
CA PRO A 262 5.15 -24.43 -17.83
C PRO A 262 3.80 -24.00 -18.41
N ILE A 263 3.81 -22.82 -19.04
CA ILE A 263 2.74 -22.37 -19.91
C ILE A 263 2.89 -23.08 -21.27
N VAL A 264 1.98 -23.99 -21.58
CA VAL A 264 2.01 -24.76 -22.84
C VAL A 264 1.02 -24.22 -23.87
N ASN A 265 1.27 -24.45 -25.15
CA ASN A 265 0.47 -23.92 -26.26
C ASN A 265 -1.05 -24.14 -26.08
N LEU A 266 -1.82 -23.08 -26.30
CA LEU A 266 -3.28 -23.09 -26.27
C LEU A 266 -3.91 -23.92 -27.39
N ARG A 267 -5.12 -24.42 -27.15
CA ARG A 267 -6.07 -24.71 -28.24
C ARG A 267 -6.67 -23.40 -28.75
N SER A 268 -6.90 -23.31 -30.07
CA SER A 268 -7.49 -22.12 -30.70
C SER A 268 -8.82 -21.69 -30.04
N GLY A 269 -8.99 -20.38 -29.84
CA GLY A 269 -10.22 -19.76 -29.34
C GLY A 269 -10.45 -19.83 -27.82
N GLN A 270 -9.45 -20.25 -27.04
CA GLN A 270 -9.50 -20.22 -25.58
C GLN A 270 -9.35 -18.83 -24.99
N VAL A 271 -8.55 -17.98 -25.60
CA VAL A 271 -8.50 -16.55 -25.32
C VAL A 271 -8.90 -15.84 -26.60
N LYS A 272 -9.77 -14.85 -26.47
CA LYS A 272 -10.15 -13.95 -27.57
C LYS A 272 -9.96 -12.52 -27.12
N ASP A 273 -9.64 -11.67 -28.08
CA ASP A 273 -9.47 -10.23 -27.89
C ASP A 273 -8.39 -9.92 -26.84
N GLU A 274 -7.30 -10.71 -26.82
CA GLU A 274 -6.26 -10.61 -25.80
C GLU A 274 -5.60 -9.23 -25.71
N GLN A 275 -5.59 -8.46 -26.80
CA GLN A 275 -5.03 -7.11 -26.81
C GLN A 275 -5.82 -6.14 -25.90
N ALA A 276 -7.07 -6.46 -25.55
CA ALA A 276 -7.83 -5.68 -24.57
C ALA A 276 -7.14 -5.66 -23.19
N LEU A 277 -6.32 -6.67 -22.86
CA LEU A 277 -5.56 -6.76 -21.61
C LEU A 277 -4.52 -5.65 -21.43
N LEU A 278 -4.15 -4.94 -22.52
CA LEU A 278 -3.17 -3.86 -22.52
C LEU A 278 -3.81 -2.47 -22.51
N THR A 279 -5.13 -2.40 -22.34
CA THR A 279 -5.92 -1.15 -22.46
C THR A 279 -6.99 -1.06 -21.37
N GLU A 280 -7.57 0.12 -21.18
CA GLU A 280 -8.76 0.29 -20.32
C GLU A 280 -10.08 0.04 -21.05
N ALA A 281 -10.04 -0.31 -22.34
CA ALA A 281 -11.21 -0.40 -23.20
C ALA A 281 -11.29 -1.75 -23.92
N GLY A 282 -12.43 -2.40 -23.81
CA GLY A 282 -12.67 -3.71 -24.42
C GLY A 282 -12.77 -4.81 -23.38
N VAL A 283 -12.90 -6.04 -23.86
CA VAL A 283 -13.13 -7.21 -23.01
C VAL A 283 -12.38 -8.39 -23.61
N ALA A 284 -11.45 -8.98 -22.85
CA ALA A 284 -10.85 -10.25 -23.19
C ALA A 284 -11.74 -11.40 -22.71
N HIS A 285 -11.91 -12.43 -23.52
CA HIS A 285 -12.73 -13.59 -23.17
C HIS A 285 -11.88 -14.83 -22.94
N ILE A 286 -11.83 -15.30 -21.69
CA ILE A 286 -11.00 -16.43 -21.27
C ILE A 286 -11.86 -17.66 -21.01
N LYS A 287 -11.66 -18.71 -21.81
CA LYS A 287 -12.35 -19.99 -21.70
C LYS A 287 -11.39 -21.09 -21.23
N THR A 288 -11.59 -21.54 -20.01
CA THR A 288 -10.87 -22.70 -19.47
C THR A 288 -11.31 -24.01 -20.15
N PRO A 289 -10.40 -24.96 -20.42
CA PRO A 289 -10.74 -26.31 -20.83
C PRO A 289 -11.62 -27.02 -19.81
N ARG A 290 -12.30 -28.10 -20.25
CA ARG A 290 -12.80 -29.12 -19.33
C ARG A 290 -11.65 -30.06 -18.99
N GLY A 291 -11.56 -30.50 -17.73
CA GLY A 291 -10.59 -31.50 -17.29
C GLY A 291 -9.52 -30.92 -16.38
N ASP A 292 -8.27 -31.24 -16.69
CA ASP A 292 -7.08 -31.07 -15.86
C ASP A 292 -6.20 -29.88 -16.28
N LYS A 293 -6.76 -28.90 -16.99
CA LYS A 293 -6.03 -27.73 -17.49
C LYS A 293 -6.73 -26.40 -17.19
N GLY A 294 -5.94 -25.42 -16.77
CA GLY A 294 -6.33 -24.00 -16.69
C GLY A 294 -5.92 -23.21 -17.93
N VAL A 295 -6.08 -21.88 -17.86
CA VAL A 295 -5.49 -20.92 -18.81
C VAL A 295 -4.63 -19.94 -18.03
N ALA A 296 -3.37 -19.81 -18.43
CA ALA A 296 -2.42 -18.86 -17.88
C ALA A 296 -2.18 -17.71 -18.87
N ILE A 297 -2.08 -16.50 -18.35
CA ILE A 297 -1.70 -15.30 -19.09
C ILE A 297 -0.56 -14.64 -18.33
N LEU A 298 0.59 -14.46 -18.97
CA LEU A 298 1.76 -13.78 -18.41
C LEU A 298 1.89 -12.39 -19.05
N LEU A 299 1.86 -11.37 -18.21
CA LEU A 299 1.89 -9.96 -18.58
C LEU A 299 3.20 -9.31 -18.12
N ASP A 300 3.81 -8.46 -18.95
CA ASP A 300 4.96 -7.63 -18.60
C ASP A 300 4.53 -6.17 -18.48
N PHE A 301 4.78 -5.55 -17.34
CA PHE A 301 4.53 -4.13 -17.07
C PHE A 301 5.64 -3.21 -17.59
N GLY A 302 6.70 -3.79 -18.16
CA GLY A 302 7.85 -3.13 -18.77
C GLY A 302 8.91 -2.73 -17.74
N TRP A 303 8.47 -2.25 -16.58
CA TRP A 303 9.28 -1.95 -15.41
C TRP A 303 8.63 -2.59 -14.17
N GLU A 304 9.40 -2.72 -13.11
CA GLU A 304 8.85 -3.15 -11.83
C GLU A 304 7.89 -2.10 -11.28
N VAL A 305 6.71 -2.51 -10.84
CA VAL A 305 5.65 -1.68 -10.29
C VAL A 305 5.39 -2.06 -8.84
N PHE A 306 4.93 -1.11 -8.01
CA PHE A 306 4.57 -1.33 -6.61
C PHE A 306 3.23 -0.66 -6.31
N GLY A 307 2.25 -1.41 -5.81
CA GLY A 307 0.93 -0.86 -5.51
C GLY A 307 -0.16 -1.92 -5.44
N ASN A 308 -1.42 -1.50 -5.55
CA ASN A 308 -2.55 -2.40 -5.41
C ASN A 308 -3.02 -2.93 -6.77
N VAL A 309 -3.06 -4.25 -6.94
CA VAL A 309 -3.46 -4.89 -8.21
C VAL A 309 -4.97 -4.81 -8.37
N GLU A 310 -5.43 -4.52 -9.57
CA GLU A 310 -6.85 -4.35 -9.89
C GLU A 310 -7.29 -5.28 -11.02
N ILE A 311 -8.40 -5.98 -10.80
CA ILE A 311 -9.02 -6.90 -11.76
C ILE A 311 -10.51 -6.55 -11.89
N GLY A 312 -10.92 -6.28 -13.13
CA GLY A 312 -12.30 -5.99 -13.51
C GLY A 312 -12.87 -7.09 -14.39
N ILE A 313 -14.03 -7.62 -14.01
CA ILE A 313 -14.73 -8.66 -14.74
C ILE A 313 -16.15 -8.18 -15.02
N ALA A 314 -16.53 -8.07 -16.29
CA ALA A 314 -17.89 -7.70 -16.72
C ALA A 314 -18.92 -8.79 -16.37
N GLY A 315 -18.46 -10.03 -16.47
CA GLY A 315 -19.29 -11.21 -16.31
C GLY A 315 -18.43 -12.46 -16.25
N SER A 316 -18.42 -13.10 -15.09
CA SER A 316 -17.85 -14.42 -14.90
C SER A 316 -18.93 -15.47 -14.67
N ALA A 317 -18.52 -16.73 -14.79
CA ALA A 317 -19.14 -17.79 -14.02
C ALA A 317 -18.27 -18.11 -12.80
N SER A 318 -18.66 -19.10 -11.99
CA SER A 318 -17.82 -19.49 -10.86
C SER A 318 -16.49 -20.09 -11.33
N GLY A 319 -15.42 -19.85 -10.57
CA GLY A 319 -14.08 -20.33 -10.87
C GLY A 319 -13.05 -19.78 -9.87
N ILE A 320 -11.77 -19.97 -10.20
CA ILE A 320 -10.63 -19.47 -9.42
C ILE A 320 -9.74 -18.65 -10.36
N ILE A 321 -9.23 -17.53 -9.86
CA ILE A 321 -8.15 -16.76 -10.46
C ILE A 321 -7.00 -16.73 -9.46
N ASP A 322 -5.87 -17.33 -9.82
CA ASP A 322 -4.62 -17.21 -9.06
C ASP A 322 -3.72 -16.15 -9.72
N LEU A 323 -3.12 -15.29 -8.90
CA LEU A 323 -2.21 -14.23 -9.32
C LEU A 323 -0.81 -14.55 -8.81
N GLY A 324 0.18 -14.54 -9.69
CA GLY A 324 1.59 -14.70 -9.34
C GLY A 324 2.39 -13.47 -9.73
N TYR A 325 3.12 -12.92 -8.76
CA TYR A 325 3.89 -11.69 -8.88
C TYR A 325 5.38 -12.02 -8.94
N SER A 326 6.12 -11.45 -9.89
CA SER A 326 7.57 -11.68 -9.98
C SER A 326 8.32 -10.49 -10.59
N GLU A 327 9.51 -10.21 -10.07
CA GLU A 327 10.46 -9.28 -10.67
C GLU A 327 11.06 -9.84 -11.96
N ASP A 328 11.29 -11.15 -12.00
CA ASP A 328 12.07 -11.84 -13.03
C ASP A 328 11.37 -13.07 -13.63
N ILE A 329 11.86 -13.48 -14.79
CA ILE A 329 11.53 -14.77 -15.39
C ILE A 329 12.78 -15.66 -15.31
N ILE A 330 12.68 -16.79 -14.61
CA ILE A 330 13.76 -17.76 -14.41
C ILE A 330 13.40 -19.04 -15.15
N ASP A 331 14.27 -19.51 -16.03
CA ASP A 331 14.08 -20.71 -16.85
C ASP A 331 12.74 -20.73 -17.64
N GLY A 332 12.23 -19.55 -17.99
CA GLY A 332 10.96 -19.38 -18.72
C GLY A 332 9.70 -19.33 -17.85
N HIS A 333 9.84 -19.32 -16.53
CA HIS A 333 8.75 -19.25 -15.56
C HIS A 333 8.86 -18.00 -14.68
N ILE A 334 7.73 -17.52 -14.17
CA ILE A 334 7.77 -16.57 -13.06
C ILE A 334 8.34 -17.24 -11.81
N ALA A 335 8.94 -16.46 -10.91
CA ALA A 335 9.49 -16.96 -9.66
C ALA A 335 8.83 -16.31 -8.43
N PRO A 336 7.53 -16.58 -8.16
CA PRO A 336 6.78 -15.95 -7.06
C PRO A 336 7.11 -16.53 -5.68
N THR A 337 8.19 -17.31 -5.55
CA THR A 337 8.60 -18.04 -4.33
C THR A 337 10.08 -17.79 -3.95
N LEU A 338 10.70 -16.75 -4.52
CA LEU A 338 12.11 -16.45 -4.25
C LEU A 338 12.34 -16.02 -2.80
N GLN A 339 13.47 -16.45 -2.23
CA GLN A 339 13.91 -16.10 -0.87
C GLN A 339 12.80 -16.31 0.19
N ASP A 340 12.14 -17.47 0.13
CA ASP A 340 11.04 -17.87 1.02
C ASP A 340 9.84 -16.90 1.03
N THR A 341 9.64 -16.13 -0.04
CA THR A 341 8.56 -15.14 -0.14
C THR A 341 7.48 -15.59 -1.11
N LYS A 342 6.26 -15.74 -0.61
CA LYS A 342 5.11 -16.34 -1.31
C LYS A 342 4.22 -15.31 -2.00
N CYS A 343 4.70 -14.76 -3.12
CA CYS A 343 4.07 -13.66 -3.84
C CYS A 343 2.91 -14.11 -4.74
N THR A 344 1.84 -14.66 -4.15
CA THR A 344 0.61 -15.00 -4.88
C THR A 344 -0.65 -14.64 -4.11
N ASP A 345 -1.70 -14.27 -4.84
CA ASP A 345 -3.05 -14.08 -4.30
C ASP A 345 -4.07 -14.97 -5.04
N ARG A 346 -5.23 -15.18 -4.43
CA ARG A 346 -6.33 -15.96 -5.01
C ARG A 346 -7.65 -15.20 -4.95
N ILE A 347 -8.40 -15.26 -6.04
CA ILE A 347 -9.77 -14.76 -6.13
C ILE A 347 -10.70 -15.93 -6.49
N LEU A 348 -11.65 -16.22 -5.61
CA LEU A 348 -12.78 -17.10 -5.86
C LEU A 348 -13.88 -16.27 -6.51
N ILE A 349 -14.04 -16.42 -7.82
CA ILE A 349 -15.04 -15.67 -8.58
C ILE A 349 -16.38 -16.40 -8.55
N LYS A 350 -17.47 -15.64 -8.55
CA LYS A 350 -18.84 -16.15 -8.70
C LYS A 350 -19.48 -15.68 -10.00
N LYS A 351 -20.72 -16.10 -10.25
CA LYS A 351 -21.49 -15.56 -11.37
C LYS A 351 -21.77 -14.06 -11.16
N GLY A 352 -21.34 -13.24 -12.11
CA GLY A 352 -21.63 -11.79 -12.11
C GLY A 352 -20.41 -10.95 -12.44
N ALA A 353 -20.53 -9.65 -12.27
CA ALA A 353 -19.42 -8.72 -12.37
C ALA A 353 -18.59 -8.73 -11.08
N LEU A 354 -17.30 -8.40 -11.19
CA LEU A 354 -16.38 -8.23 -10.07
C LEU A 354 -15.45 -7.05 -10.37
N ALA A 355 -15.33 -6.14 -9.41
CA ALA A 355 -14.24 -5.17 -9.37
C ALA A 355 -13.45 -5.47 -8.10
N TRP A 356 -12.31 -6.15 -8.25
CA TRP A 356 -11.43 -6.50 -7.14
C TRP A 356 -10.17 -5.66 -7.19
N GLN A 357 -9.68 -5.29 -6.00
CA GLN A 357 -8.39 -4.66 -5.81
C GLN A 357 -7.73 -5.32 -4.61
N SER A 358 -6.44 -5.67 -4.70
CA SER A 358 -5.68 -6.15 -3.54
C SER A 358 -5.73 -5.11 -2.42
N PHE A 359 -5.85 -5.56 -1.18
CA PHE A 359 -5.82 -4.69 -0.02
C PHE A 359 -4.41 -4.20 0.28
N GLU A 360 -3.47 -5.12 0.43
CA GLU A 360 -2.05 -4.83 0.62
C GLU A 360 -1.37 -4.60 -0.75
N PRO A 361 -0.32 -3.76 -0.82
CA PRO A 361 0.42 -3.56 -2.05
C PRO A 361 1.22 -4.82 -2.44
N ARG A 362 1.50 -4.94 -3.74
CA ARG A 362 2.33 -5.97 -4.36
C ARG A 362 3.38 -5.28 -5.22
N ALA A 363 4.55 -5.89 -5.32
CA ALA A 363 5.59 -5.49 -6.25
C ALA A 363 5.88 -6.59 -7.26
N PHE A 364 6.05 -6.22 -8.52
CA PHE A 364 6.42 -7.13 -9.60
C PHE A 364 6.71 -6.35 -10.87
N ARG A 365 7.38 -6.99 -11.82
CA ARG A 365 7.34 -6.58 -13.24
C ARG A 365 6.40 -7.47 -14.04
N TYR A 366 6.41 -8.76 -13.72
CA TYR A 366 5.63 -9.78 -14.41
C TYR A 366 4.46 -10.24 -13.54
N LEU A 367 3.28 -10.27 -14.14
CA LEU A 367 2.05 -10.76 -13.53
C LEU A 367 1.54 -11.98 -14.31
N GLN A 368 1.53 -13.14 -13.67
CA GLN A 368 0.86 -14.32 -14.21
C GLN A 368 -0.54 -14.44 -13.62
N ILE A 369 -1.54 -14.60 -14.47
CA ILE A 369 -2.94 -14.78 -14.10
C ILE A 369 -3.38 -16.16 -14.57
N GLU A 370 -3.77 -17.02 -13.64
CA GLU A 370 -4.25 -18.36 -13.94
C GLU A 370 -5.73 -18.52 -13.66
N PHE A 371 -6.50 -18.72 -14.72
CA PHE A 371 -7.91 -19.03 -14.69
C PHE A 371 -8.10 -20.54 -14.59
N ARG A 372 -8.74 -20.97 -13.50
CA ARG A 372 -8.93 -22.38 -13.19
C ARG A 372 -10.39 -22.69 -12.92
N ARG A 373 -10.84 -23.86 -13.38
CA ARG A 373 -12.18 -24.39 -13.10
C ARG A 373 -13.32 -23.40 -13.41
N CYS A 374 -13.14 -22.49 -14.37
CA CYS A 374 -14.17 -21.53 -14.74
C CYS A 374 -15.31 -22.24 -15.46
N SER A 375 -16.51 -22.16 -14.92
CA SER A 375 -17.67 -22.89 -15.45
C SER A 375 -18.21 -22.34 -16.78
N LYS A 376 -17.83 -21.10 -17.13
CA LYS A 376 -18.07 -20.43 -18.43
C LYS A 376 -16.91 -19.49 -18.73
N PRO A 377 -16.80 -18.95 -19.95
CA PRO A 377 -15.81 -17.94 -20.25
C PRO A 377 -15.90 -16.73 -19.30
N VAL A 378 -14.75 -16.25 -18.84
CA VAL A 378 -14.61 -15.03 -18.04
C VAL A 378 -14.43 -13.86 -18.99
N ALA A 379 -15.24 -12.82 -18.82
CA ALA A 379 -15.14 -11.55 -19.54
C ALA A 379 -14.29 -10.57 -18.70
N LEU A 380 -12.99 -10.52 -18.97
CA LEU A 380 -12.02 -9.69 -18.26
C LEU A 380 -11.95 -8.31 -18.92
N GLU A 381 -12.35 -7.27 -18.19
CA GLU A 381 -12.41 -5.88 -18.67
C GLU A 381 -11.05 -5.18 -18.52
N TYR A 382 -10.41 -5.34 -17.37
CA TYR A 382 -9.10 -4.75 -17.12
C TYR A 382 -8.27 -5.59 -16.15
N VAL A 383 -6.96 -5.50 -16.35
CA VAL A 383 -5.92 -5.89 -15.39
C VAL A 383 -4.96 -4.71 -15.33
N ARG A 384 -4.76 -4.16 -14.14
CA ARG A 384 -3.90 -3.00 -13.94
C ARG A 384 -3.36 -3.00 -12.52
N ILE A 385 -2.47 -2.07 -12.23
CA ILE A 385 -2.04 -1.77 -10.87
C ILE A 385 -2.30 -0.30 -10.60
N ASN A 386 -2.79 0.00 -9.40
CA ASN A 386 -2.74 1.35 -8.86
C ASN A 386 -1.39 1.53 -8.14
N GLN A 387 -0.38 1.95 -8.92
CA GLN A 387 0.99 2.14 -8.46
C GLN A 387 1.04 3.27 -7.43
N THR A 388 1.79 3.05 -6.35
CA THR A 388 1.95 3.98 -5.24
C THR A 388 3.41 4.40 -5.09
N THR A 389 3.65 5.70 -4.92
CA THR A 389 4.99 6.29 -4.70
C THR A 389 4.86 7.51 -3.79
N TYR A 390 5.95 7.93 -3.15
CA TYR A 390 6.03 9.24 -2.52
C TYR A 390 5.73 10.33 -3.54
N ALA A 391 5.03 11.38 -3.13
CA ALA A 391 4.61 12.46 -4.02
C ALA A 391 5.75 13.45 -4.31
N ALA A 392 6.86 12.96 -4.87
CA ALA A 392 7.96 13.78 -5.39
C ALA A 392 7.93 13.84 -6.92
N GLU A 393 8.34 14.98 -7.47
CA GLU A 393 8.47 15.19 -8.90
C GLU A 393 9.90 14.92 -9.36
N ARG A 394 10.06 14.22 -10.48
CA ARG A 394 11.37 13.99 -11.09
C ARG A 394 11.83 15.27 -11.79
N VAL A 395 12.69 16.03 -11.14
CA VAL A 395 13.21 17.33 -11.63
C VAL A 395 14.67 17.26 -12.06
N GLY A 396 15.40 16.23 -11.63
CA GLY A 396 16.78 15.98 -12.03
C GLY A 396 16.88 15.25 -13.35
N ASP A 397 17.93 15.55 -14.10
CA ASP A 397 18.23 14.89 -15.36
C ASP A 397 19.75 14.77 -15.57
N PHE A 398 20.15 13.77 -16.36
CA PHE A 398 21.55 13.52 -16.74
C PHE A 398 21.57 12.78 -18.09
N GLU A 399 22.42 13.26 -18.98
CA GLU A 399 22.67 12.63 -20.27
C GLU A 399 24.14 12.81 -20.64
N CYS A 400 24.75 11.77 -21.20
CA CYS A 400 26.09 11.83 -21.76
C CYS A 400 26.20 10.96 -23.02
N SER A 401 27.38 10.96 -23.65
CA SER A 401 27.64 10.18 -24.86
C SER A 401 27.73 8.66 -24.61
N ASP A 402 27.89 8.24 -23.35
CA ASP A 402 27.91 6.82 -22.98
C ASP A 402 26.49 6.35 -22.63
N ARG A 403 25.93 5.52 -23.51
CA ARG A 403 24.59 4.96 -23.34
C ARG A 403 24.45 4.18 -22.03
N LEU A 404 25.47 3.45 -21.60
CA LEU A 404 25.38 2.66 -20.38
C LEU A 404 25.19 3.56 -19.15
N LEU A 405 25.86 4.72 -19.12
CA LEU A 405 25.68 5.69 -18.02
C LEU A 405 24.28 6.32 -18.03
N ASN A 406 23.71 6.56 -19.21
CA ASN A 406 22.33 7.05 -19.33
C ASN A 406 21.33 6.00 -18.84
N ASP A 407 21.53 4.73 -19.20
CA ASP A 407 20.70 3.61 -18.76
C ASP A 407 20.81 3.39 -17.24
N ILE A 408 22.02 3.51 -16.66
CA ILE A 408 22.26 3.46 -15.21
C ILE A 408 21.52 4.58 -14.49
N TRP A 409 21.57 5.80 -15.02
CA TRP A 409 20.82 6.90 -14.42
C TRP A 409 19.31 6.65 -14.50
N ALA A 410 18.76 6.31 -15.67
CA ALA A 410 17.34 6.04 -15.82
C ALA A 410 16.84 4.95 -14.84
N ALA A 411 17.60 3.86 -14.70
CA ALA A 411 17.30 2.80 -13.75
C ALA A 411 17.40 3.28 -12.29
N GLY A 412 18.47 3.99 -11.92
CA GLY A 412 18.67 4.52 -10.57
C GLY A 412 17.58 5.52 -10.16
N ALA A 413 17.16 6.39 -11.07
CA ALA A 413 16.03 7.32 -10.87
C ALA A 413 14.74 6.57 -10.55
N TYR A 414 14.45 5.56 -11.37
CA TYR A 414 13.23 4.79 -11.27
C TYR A 414 13.19 3.93 -10.00
N THR A 415 14.27 3.21 -9.70
CA THR A 415 14.39 2.44 -8.46
C THR A 415 14.27 3.34 -7.24
N THR A 416 14.88 4.53 -7.26
CA THR A 416 14.73 5.50 -6.16
C THR A 416 13.28 5.91 -6.00
N GLU A 417 12.57 6.25 -7.07
CA GLU A 417 11.14 6.60 -7.03
C GLU A 417 10.27 5.48 -6.47
N LEU A 418 10.51 4.24 -6.92
CA LEU A 418 9.76 3.08 -6.49
C LEU A 418 10.01 2.74 -5.02
N CYS A 419 11.24 2.98 -4.54
CA CYS A 419 11.63 2.82 -3.14
C CYS A 419 11.36 4.05 -2.27
N MET A 420 10.82 5.13 -2.82
CA MET A 420 10.27 6.25 -2.05
C MET A 420 8.78 5.99 -1.82
N GLN A 421 8.42 5.60 -0.60
CA GLN A 421 7.04 5.37 -0.17
C GLN A 421 6.69 6.36 0.97
N ASP A 422 6.09 5.89 2.05
CA ASP A 422 5.95 6.66 3.28
C ASP A 422 7.28 6.82 4.03
N THR A 423 8.29 6.06 3.63
CA THR A 423 9.71 6.19 3.95
C THR A 423 10.54 5.77 2.74
N PHE A 424 11.87 5.87 2.80
CA PHE A 424 12.71 5.06 1.91
C PHE A 424 12.59 3.59 2.32
N ILE A 425 12.41 2.69 1.35
CA ILE A 425 12.40 1.24 1.56
C ILE A 425 13.57 0.57 0.83
N ASP A 426 14.08 -0.54 1.36
CA ASP A 426 15.19 -1.30 0.76
C ASP A 426 14.82 -1.94 -0.58
N CYS A 427 13.64 -2.55 -0.65
CA CYS A 427 13.11 -3.18 -1.85
C CYS A 427 11.57 -3.18 -1.81
N PRO A 428 10.90 -3.13 -2.97
CA PRO A 428 9.44 -3.06 -3.03
C PRO A 428 8.74 -4.40 -2.78
N TRP A 429 9.41 -5.55 -2.99
CA TRP A 429 8.73 -6.85 -3.01
C TRP A 429 8.93 -7.73 -1.77
N ARG A 430 10.12 -7.72 -1.14
CA ARG A 430 10.51 -8.73 -0.14
C ARG A 430 10.42 -8.24 1.30
N GLU A 431 10.89 -7.02 1.57
CA GLU A 431 10.98 -6.51 2.95
C GLU A 431 10.21 -5.22 3.15
N GLN A 432 10.24 -4.30 2.16
CA GLN A 432 9.57 -3.00 2.23
C GLN A 432 9.96 -2.19 3.47
N ALA A 433 11.20 -2.35 3.94
CA ALA A 433 11.65 -1.89 5.23
C ALA A 433 12.51 -0.64 5.10
N GLN A 434 12.39 0.27 6.07
CA GLN A 434 13.30 1.42 6.16
C GLN A 434 14.59 0.99 6.84
N TRP A 435 15.44 0.27 6.11
CA TRP A 435 16.81 0.03 6.53
C TRP A 435 17.63 1.31 6.40
N TRP A 436 18.40 1.63 7.44
CA TRP A 436 19.04 2.95 7.48
C TRP A 436 20.11 3.15 6.42
N THR A 437 20.86 2.08 6.08
CA THR A 437 21.87 2.13 5.02
C THR A 437 21.24 2.50 3.68
N GLU A 438 20.16 1.82 3.31
CA GLU A 438 19.42 2.04 2.07
C GLU A 438 18.77 3.43 2.07
N ALA A 439 18.15 3.86 3.17
CA ALA A 439 17.58 5.21 3.29
C ALA A 439 18.64 6.30 3.06
N ARG A 440 19.86 6.12 3.59
CA ARG A 440 20.97 7.06 3.36
C ARG A 440 21.43 7.06 1.89
N ILE A 441 21.51 5.90 1.24
CA ILE A 441 21.96 5.82 -0.16
C ILE A 441 20.90 6.40 -1.11
N LEU A 442 19.64 5.99 -0.92
CA LEU A 442 18.52 6.43 -1.75
C LEU A 442 18.23 7.91 -1.58
N SER A 443 18.34 8.48 -0.38
CA SER A 443 18.18 9.92 -0.18
C SER A 443 19.19 10.74 -0.97
N ARG A 444 20.43 10.27 -1.12
CA ARG A 444 21.42 10.94 -1.97
C ARG A 444 21.04 10.89 -3.44
N ALA A 445 20.52 9.77 -3.94
CA ALA A 445 19.94 9.74 -5.27
C ALA A 445 18.74 10.70 -5.38
N ALA A 446 17.91 10.75 -4.34
CA ALA A 446 16.71 11.58 -4.32
C ALA A 446 17.00 13.08 -4.35
N TYR A 447 18.08 13.54 -3.72
CA TYR A 447 18.51 14.95 -3.82
C TYR A 447 18.76 15.39 -5.26
N TYR A 448 19.40 14.55 -6.06
CA TYR A 448 19.71 14.88 -7.45
C TYR A 448 18.52 14.64 -8.36
N ALA A 449 17.76 13.56 -8.13
CA ALA A 449 16.66 13.10 -8.98
C ALA A 449 15.36 13.90 -8.77
N PHE A 450 15.04 14.23 -7.53
CA PHE A 450 13.74 14.74 -7.11
C PHE A 450 13.82 16.07 -6.34
N ASN A 451 15.03 16.51 -5.97
CA ASN A 451 15.22 17.67 -5.08
C ASN A 451 14.41 17.54 -3.77
N ASP A 452 14.28 16.31 -3.26
CA ASP A 452 13.53 16.02 -2.03
C ASP A 452 14.47 15.82 -0.84
N THR A 453 14.26 16.59 0.22
CA THR A 453 14.94 16.41 1.51
C THR A 453 13.99 16.01 2.64
N ALA A 454 12.68 16.10 2.40
CA ALA A 454 11.66 15.93 3.42
C ALA A 454 11.53 14.48 3.87
N LEU A 455 11.64 13.52 2.95
CA LEU A 455 11.50 12.11 3.30
C LEU A 455 12.65 11.63 4.20
N LEU A 456 13.89 12.05 3.94
CA LEU A 456 15.01 11.74 4.84
C LEU A 456 14.85 12.44 6.19
N ALA A 457 14.38 13.70 6.22
CA ALA A 457 14.14 14.41 7.47
C ALA A 457 13.13 13.69 8.37
N GLN A 458 12.08 13.10 7.79
CA GLN A 458 11.15 12.24 8.53
C GLN A 458 11.87 11.00 9.08
N GLY A 459 12.61 10.28 8.24
CA GLY A 459 13.37 9.09 8.66
C GLY A 459 14.34 9.39 9.79
N LEU A 460 15.07 10.51 9.72
CA LEU A 460 15.97 10.96 10.79
C LEU A 460 15.25 11.12 12.13
N ARG A 461 14.07 11.75 12.13
CA ARG A 461 13.24 11.93 13.34
C ARG A 461 12.67 10.61 13.85
N GLN A 462 12.23 9.73 12.96
CA GLN A 462 11.76 8.40 13.33
C GLN A 462 12.87 7.62 14.03
N PHE A 463 14.06 7.53 13.43
CA PHE A 463 15.18 6.80 14.03
C PHE A 463 15.66 7.43 15.35
N ALA A 464 15.57 8.75 15.51
CA ALA A 464 15.83 9.40 16.80
C ALA A 464 14.90 8.87 17.91
N SER A 465 13.63 8.60 17.61
CA SER A 465 12.69 8.00 18.55
C SER A 465 13.02 6.53 18.89
N SER A 466 13.82 5.86 18.07
CA SER A 466 14.29 4.49 18.35
C SER A 466 15.49 4.42 19.29
N GLN A 467 16.04 5.56 19.69
CA GLN A 467 17.25 5.63 20.50
C GLN A 467 17.10 4.89 21.84
N ASP A 468 18.01 3.96 22.11
CA ASP A 468 18.07 3.21 23.35
C ASP A 468 18.77 4.00 24.47
N LYS A 469 18.79 3.42 25.67
CA LYS A 469 19.42 4.01 26.87
C LYS A 469 20.93 4.25 26.74
N ASP A 470 21.60 3.55 25.83
CA ASP A 470 23.05 3.64 25.60
C ASP A 470 23.36 4.61 24.43
N GLY A 471 22.30 5.18 23.83
CA GLY A 471 22.37 6.21 22.79
C GLY A 471 22.38 5.66 21.37
N ALA A 472 22.28 4.34 21.17
CA ALA A 472 22.25 3.73 19.85
C ALA A 472 20.84 3.80 19.25
N VAL A 473 20.74 4.00 17.93
CA VAL A 473 19.48 3.86 17.19
C VAL A 473 19.40 2.47 16.55
N LEU A 474 18.18 2.02 16.25
CA LEU A 474 17.95 0.74 15.58
C LEU A 474 18.47 0.75 14.13
N ALA A 475 18.60 -0.45 13.55
CA ALA A 475 19.04 -0.67 12.17
C ALA A 475 17.91 -0.42 11.15
N LEU A 476 16.68 -0.73 11.54
CA LEU A 476 15.47 -0.51 10.75
C LEU A 476 14.38 0.00 11.69
N TYR A 477 13.63 1.02 11.25
CA TYR A 477 12.60 1.66 12.07
C TYR A 477 11.73 2.60 11.22
N PRO A 478 10.44 2.84 11.54
CA PRO A 478 9.57 2.08 12.44
C PRO A 478 9.30 0.66 11.93
N ALA A 479 9.21 -0.31 12.84
CA ALA A 479 8.87 -1.69 12.55
C ALA A 479 8.30 -2.39 13.79
N GLY A 480 7.69 -3.56 13.58
CA GLY A 480 7.26 -4.46 14.65
C GLY A 480 8.36 -5.33 15.23
N VAL A 481 9.62 -5.14 14.81
CA VAL A 481 10.78 -5.85 15.34
C VAL A 481 11.88 -4.84 15.66
N GLU A 482 12.69 -5.16 16.67
CA GLU A 482 13.86 -4.38 17.01
C GLU A 482 15.12 -5.08 16.51
N MET A 483 15.94 -4.36 15.75
CA MET A 483 17.23 -4.85 15.26
C MET A 483 18.28 -3.79 15.50
N SER A 484 19.43 -4.19 16.05
CA SER A 484 20.57 -3.29 16.28
C SER A 484 21.74 -3.68 15.38
N ALA A 485 22.32 -2.67 14.73
CA ALA A 485 23.53 -2.79 13.93
C ALA A 485 24.39 -1.53 14.19
N PRO A 486 25.52 -1.65 14.92
CA PRO A 486 26.29 -0.48 15.35
C PRO A 486 26.77 0.41 14.20
N ASP A 487 27.10 -0.17 13.07
CA ASP A 487 27.46 0.55 11.85
C ASP A 487 26.30 1.38 11.30
N LEU A 488 25.07 0.86 11.26
CA LEU A 488 23.88 1.63 10.83
C LEU A 488 23.56 2.78 11.79
N SER A 489 23.74 2.56 13.09
CA SER A 489 23.61 3.63 14.09
C SER A 489 24.63 4.75 13.86
N LEU A 490 25.88 4.42 13.48
CA LEU A 490 26.88 5.42 13.08
C LEU A 490 26.53 6.10 11.76
N LEU A 491 25.99 5.36 10.78
CA LEU A 491 25.54 5.93 9.51
C LEU A 491 24.41 6.94 9.70
N TRP A 492 23.56 6.78 10.73
CA TRP A 492 22.54 7.77 11.10
C TRP A 492 23.12 9.12 11.45
N VAL A 493 24.23 9.15 12.19
CA VAL A 493 24.94 10.41 12.48
C VAL A 493 25.47 11.06 11.18
N TYR A 494 26.02 10.27 10.26
CA TYR A 494 26.49 10.81 8.98
C TYR A 494 25.35 11.31 8.09
N SER A 495 24.18 10.66 8.12
CA SER A 495 23.01 11.10 7.38
C SER A 495 22.50 12.48 7.84
N ILE A 496 22.75 12.89 9.09
CA ILE A 496 22.45 14.26 9.55
C ILE A 496 23.33 15.28 8.80
N LEU A 497 24.61 14.95 8.60
CA LEU A 497 25.53 15.79 7.84
C LEU A 497 25.15 15.83 6.37
N ASP A 498 24.76 14.69 5.79
CA ASP A 498 24.24 14.62 4.43
C ASP A 498 22.98 15.49 4.31
N TYR A 499 22.00 15.33 5.20
CA TYR A 499 20.79 16.15 5.23
C TYR A 499 21.12 17.65 5.30
N TYR A 500 21.98 18.06 6.24
CA TYR A 500 22.36 19.47 6.39
C TYR A 500 23.02 20.02 5.12
N ALA A 501 23.92 19.25 4.50
CA ALA A 501 24.64 19.67 3.30
C ALA A 501 23.71 19.94 2.09
N PHE A 502 22.59 19.23 1.99
CA PHE A 502 21.63 19.40 0.89
C PHE A 502 20.42 20.28 1.23
N SER A 503 20.05 20.42 2.50
CA SER A 503 18.86 21.18 2.93
C SER A 503 19.14 22.59 3.47
N ASP A 504 20.35 22.84 3.99
CA ASP A 504 20.70 24.06 4.76
C ASP A 504 19.79 24.29 5.99
N ASP A 505 19.17 23.23 6.52
CA ASP A 505 18.33 23.25 7.72
C ASP A 505 19.20 23.12 8.99
N ALA A 506 19.58 24.28 9.55
CA ALA A 506 20.53 24.43 10.66
C ALA A 506 19.97 24.23 12.07
#